data_AF-A0A936QD33-F1
#
_entry.id   AF-A0A936QD33-F1
#
_cell.length_a   1.000
_cell.length_b   1.000
_cell.length_c   1.000
_cell.angle_alpha   90.00
_cell.angle_beta   90.00
_cell.angle_gamma   90.00
#
_symmetry.space_group_name_H-M   'P 1'
#
loop_
_entity.id
_entity.type
_entity.pdbx_description
1 polymer ?
#
loop_
_entity_poly.entity_id
_entity_poly.type
_entity_poly.pdbx_seq_one_letter_code
_entity_poly.pdbx_strand_id
1 'polypeptide(L)'
;MDKWSNNVMARLVFLGLGNDGSGAPLSVERTQARLLPWMSQQGLDPTQWIFENGSGLSRSERSTAAQLGALLRAAWKSPRMPEFLAAQPVIGADGTMRKRLPDTPLSGRGYVKTGSLDGVKTVAGYVLDENGQWKAFALLMNHPRANGGEAVVDALLGWLYASRKAG
;
A
#
# COMPACT_ATOMS: atom_id res chain seq x y z
N MET A 1 7.39 -2.80 10.30
CA MET A 1 6.70 -1.49 10.20
C MET A 1 5.29 -1.66 9.65
N ASP A 2 5.15 -2.18 8.44
CA ASP A 2 3.87 -2.20 7.70
C ASP A 2 2.80 -3.09 8.32
N LYS A 3 3.20 -4.22 8.93
CA LYS A 3 2.33 -5.13 9.69
C LYS A 3 1.44 -4.42 10.71
N TRP A 4 1.95 -3.38 11.35
CA TRP A 4 1.28 -2.64 12.42
C TRP A 4 0.95 -1.20 12.06
N SER A 5 1.21 -0.78 10.81
CA SER A 5 1.04 0.61 10.36
C SER A 5 1.74 1.63 11.28
N ASN A 6 3.02 1.40 11.59
CA ASN A 6 3.77 2.29 12.49
C ASN A 6 4.18 3.59 11.76
N ASN A 7 3.45 4.67 12.05
CA ASN A 7 3.61 5.98 11.42
C ASN A 7 4.97 6.64 11.71
N VAL A 8 5.53 6.44 12.92
CA VAL A 8 6.83 7.01 13.30
C VAL A 8 7.94 6.39 12.45
N MET A 9 7.94 5.05 12.35
CA MET A 9 8.91 4.35 11.51
C MET A 9 8.73 4.71 10.03
N ALA A 10 7.49 4.86 9.56
CA ALA A 10 7.21 5.28 8.17
C ALA A 10 7.79 6.67 7.87
N ARG A 11 7.62 7.63 8.79
CA ARG A 11 8.22 8.96 8.69
C ARG A 11 9.74 8.91 8.66
N LEU A 12 10.36 8.11 9.52
CA LEU A 12 11.82 7.98 9.58
C LEU A 12 12.38 7.33 8.31
N VAL A 13 11.77 6.27 7.80
CA VAL A 13 12.14 5.65 6.53
C VAL A 13 11.99 6.66 5.38
N PHE A 14 10.88 7.38 5.32
CA PHE A 14 10.63 8.41 4.31
C PHE A 14 11.71 9.49 4.33
N LEU A 15 12.02 10.07 5.50
CA LEU A 15 13.08 11.08 5.63
C LEU A 15 14.47 10.50 5.29
N GLY A 16 14.71 9.23 5.64
CA GLY A 16 15.95 8.52 5.33
C GLY A 16 16.22 8.37 3.82
N LEU A 17 15.18 8.33 2.98
CA LEU A 17 15.35 8.32 1.52
C LEU A 17 16.05 9.58 1.00
N GLY A 18 15.95 10.70 1.72
CA GLY A 18 16.67 11.94 1.41
C GLY A 18 18.16 11.93 1.75
N ASN A 19 18.67 10.88 2.42
CA ASN A 19 20.07 10.81 2.83
C ASN A 19 21.01 10.49 1.66
N ASP A 20 21.78 11.46 1.21
CA ASP A 20 22.80 11.33 0.15
C ASP A 20 24.22 11.02 0.68
N GLY A 21 24.38 10.79 1.99
CA GLY A 21 25.68 10.52 2.60
C GLY A 21 26.52 11.77 2.91
N SER A 22 26.04 12.98 2.61
CA SER A 22 26.74 14.24 2.93
C SER A 22 26.73 14.61 4.41
N GLY A 23 25.97 13.90 5.25
CA GLY A 23 25.74 14.24 6.66
C GLY A 23 24.78 15.42 6.87
N ALA A 24 24.22 16.01 5.80
CA ALA A 24 23.24 17.07 5.92
C ALA A 24 21.93 16.57 6.58
N PRO A 25 21.19 17.44 7.30
CA PRO A 25 19.94 17.08 7.96
C PRO A 25 18.92 16.45 7.00
N LEU A 26 18.17 15.46 7.50
CA LEU A 26 17.09 14.84 6.74
C LEU A 26 15.91 15.81 6.63
N SER A 27 15.35 15.96 5.43
CA SER A 27 14.22 16.85 5.18
C SER A 27 13.27 16.27 4.13
N VAL A 28 12.03 16.78 4.10
CA VAL A 28 11.01 16.35 3.12
C VAL A 28 11.45 16.72 1.70
N GLU A 29 12.00 17.91 1.54
CA GLU A 29 12.45 18.46 0.26
C GLU A 29 13.55 17.58 -0.34
N ARG A 30 14.51 17.15 0.48
CA ARG A 30 15.59 16.24 0.04
C ARG A 30 15.07 14.86 -0.30
N THR A 31 14.11 14.35 0.47
CA THR A 31 13.44 13.10 0.12
C THR A 31 12.71 13.23 -1.21
N GLN A 32 11.91 14.28 -1.42
CA GLN A 32 11.17 14.51 -2.67
C GLN A 32 12.11 14.65 -3.87
N ALA A 33 13.22 15.39 -3.72
CA ALA A 33 14.22 15.58 -4.78
C ALA A 33 14.81 14.25 -5.29
N ARG A 34 14.82 13.20 -4.46
CA ARG A 34 15.28 11.85 -4.84
C ARG A 34 14.14 10.92 -5.23
N LEU A 35 13.02 11.02 -4.53
CA LEU A 35 11.88 10.13 -4.70
C LEU A 35 11.18 10.37 -6.04
N LEU A 36 10.93 11.62 -6.43
CA LEU A 36 10.18 11.93 -7.65
C LEU A 36 10.90 11.45 -8.93
N PRO A 37 12.23 11.67 -9.11
CA PRO A 37 12.94 11.08 -10.25
C PRO A 37 12.95 9.55 -10.24
N TRP A 38 13.11 8.94 -9.06
CA TRP A 38 13.06 7.49 -8.94
C TRP A 38 11.69 6.93 -9.35
N MET A 39 10.60 7.59 -8.97
CA MET A 39 9.24 7.21 -9.36
C MET A 39 9.05 7.24 -10.88
N SER A 40 9.56 8.27 -11.57
CA SER A 40 9.56 8.31 -13.03
C SER A 40 10.32 7.14 -13.66
N GLN A 41 11.46 6.75 -13.08
CA GLN A 41 12.22 5.58 -13.56
C GLN A 41 11.44 4.27 -13.37
N GLN A 42 10.52 4.21 -12.41
CA GLN A 42 9.60 3.07 -12.22
C GLN A 42 8.35 3.14 -13.13
N GLY A 43 8.24 4.15 -13.99
CA GLY A 43 7.07 4.37 -14.86
C GLY A 43 5.85 4.94 -14.13
N LEU A 44 6.04 5.56 -12.98
CA LEU A 44 5.00 6.28 -12.24
C LEU A 44 5.00 7.75 -12.63
N ASP A 45 3.83 8.38 -12.56
CA ASP A 45 3.69 9.82 -12.80
C ASP A 45 3.82 10.56 -11.46
N PRO A 46 4.93 11.27 -11.20
CA PRO A 46 5.15 11.92 -9.90
C PRO A 46 4.19 13.09 -9.65
N THR A 47 3.58 13.67 -10.69
CA THR A 47 2.63 14.80 -10.57
C THR A 47 1.32 14.38 -9.90
N GLN A 48 1.03 13.08 -9.88
CA GLN A 48 -0.15 12.49 -9.27
C GLN A 48 0.05 12.16 -7.79
N TRP A 49 1.17 12.58 -7.20
CA TRP A 49 1.51 12.32 -5.81
C TRP A 49 1.82 13.61 -5.05
N ILE A 50 1.26 13.74 -3.86
CA ILE A 50 1.63 14.77 -2.89
C ILE A 50 2.21 14.05 -1.67
N PHE A 51 3.50 14.25 -1.42
CA PHE A 51 4.21 13.66 -0.29
C PHE A 51 4.51 14.73 0.75
N GLU A 52 4.04 14.58 1.99
CA GLU A 52 4.31 15.57 3.05
C GLU A 52 5.01 14.90 4.24
N ASN A 53 4.49 13.76 4.70
CA ASN A 53 5.02 13.07 5.86
C ASN A 53 5.48 11.63 5.60
N GLY A 54 4.94 10.93 4.59
CA GLY A 54 5.27 9.55 4.25
C GLY A 54 4.63 8.50 5.17
N SER A 55 3.74 8.92 6.08
CA SER A 55 3.06 8.03 7.04
C SER A 55 1.57 7.85 6.75
N GLY A 56 0.97 8.66 5.86
CA GLY A 56 -0.46 8.64 5.59
C GLY A 56 -1.31 9.40 6.62
N LEU A 57 -0.69 10.10 7.58
CA LEU A 57 -1.39 10.94 8.57
C LEU A 57 -1.70 12.34 8.05
N SER A 58 -1.07 12.77 6.96
CA SER A 58 -1.36 14.08 6.39
C SER A 58 -2.65 14.00 5.60
N ARG A 59 -3.57 14.94 5.87
CA ARG A 59 -4.77 15.13 5.05
C ARG A 59 -4.46 15.75 3.68
N SER A 60 -3.26 16.26 3.50
CA SER A 60 -2.77 16.87 2.25
C SER A 60 -2.11 15.84 1.34
N GLU A 61 -1.71 14.68 1.85
CA GLU A 61 -1.17 13.59 1.03
C GLU A 61 -2.23 13.08 0.06
N ARG A 62 -1.86 12.98 -1.21
CA ARG A 62 -2.75 12.57 -2.29
C ARG A 62 -2.06 11.56 -3.19
N SER A 63 -2.82 10.56 -3.58
CA SER A 63 -2.50 9.61 -4.64
C SER A 63 -3.80 9.05 -5.20
N THR A 64 -3.74 8.38 -6.34
CA THR A 64 -4.89 7.73 -6.97
C THR A 64 -4.79 6.22 -6.87
N ALA A 65 -5.93 5.53 -6.95
CA ALA A 65 -5.95 4.06 -6.99
C ALA A 65 -5.11 3.51 -8.16
N ALA A 66 -5.16 4.20 -9.31
CA ALA A 66 -4.39 3.83 -10.49
C ALA A 66 -2.87 3.90 -10.23
N GLN A 67 -2.40 4.96 -9.56
CA GLN A 67 -0.99 5.14 -9.22
C GLN A 67 -0.52 4.12 -8.17
N LEU A 68 -1.33 3.83 -7.14
CA LEU A 68 -1.03 2.76 -6.18
C LEU A 68 -0.96 1.39 -6.87
N GLY A 69 -1.90 1.10 -7.78
CA GLY A 69 -1.87 -0.11 -8.59
C GLY A 69 -0.63 -0.20 -9.48
N ALA A 70 -0.21 0.93 -10.07
CA ALA A 70 1.02 0.99 -10.87
C ALA A 70 2.27 0.76 -10.00
N LEU A 71 2.33 1.37 -8.81
CA LEU A 71 3.41 1.16 -7.84
C LEU A 71 3.50 -0.30 -7.42
N LEU A 72 2.37 -0.94 -7.11
CA LEU A 72 2.34 -2.37 -6.77
C LEU A 72 2.81 -3.24 -7.94
N ARG A 73 2.45 -2.92 -9.18
CA ARG A 73 2.99 -3.64 -10.36
C ARG A 73 4.49 -3.44 -10.55
N ALA A 74 5.01 -2.23 -10.29
CA ALA A 74 6.44 -1.94 -10.35
C ALA A 74 7.19 -2.70 -9.23
N ALA A 75 6.67 -2.66 -8.00
CA ALA A 75 7.22 -3.39 -6.86
C ALA A 75 7.25 -4.91 -7.11
N TRP A 76 6.22 -5.47 -7.76
CA TRP A 76 6.17 -6.89 -8.12
C TRP A 76 7.30 -7.31 -9.07
N LYS A 77 7.72 -6.42 -9.97
CA LYS A 77 8.82 -6.66 -10.92
C LYS A 77 10.21 -6.40 -10.31
N SER A 78 10.28 -5.86 -9.09
CA SER A 78 11.53 -5.53 -8.43
C SER A 78 12.22 -6.78 -7.89
N PRO A 79 13.56 -6.85 -7.91
CA PRO A 79 14.32 -7.87 -7.19
C PRO A 79 14.02 -7.91 -5.68
N ARG A 80 13.53 -6.79 -5.11
CA ARG A 80 13.18 -6.66 -3.68
C ARG A 80 11.73 -7.05 -3.37
N MET A 81 11.03 -7.66 -4.33
CA MET A 81 9.63 -8.07 -4.18
C MET A 81 9.42 -9.00 -2.97
N PRO A 82 10.25 -10.04 -2.71
CA PRO A 82 10.02 -10.94 -1.58
C PRO A 82 10.05 -10.22 -0.22
N GLU A 83 11.01 -9.32 -0.03
CA GLU A 83 11.14 -8.52 1.20
C GLU A 83 9.98 -7.54 1.35
N PHE A 84 9.53 -6.95 0.23
CA PHE A 84 8.37 -6.06 0.23
C PHE A 84 7.10 -6.79 0.68
N LEU A 85 6.84 -8.00 0.15
CA LEU A 85 5.69 -8.81 0.57
C LEU A 85 5.80 -9.23 2.03
N ALA A 86 6.98 -9.68 2.48
CA ALA A 86 7.20 -10.13 3.85
C ALA A 86 6.97 -9.02 4.90
N ALA A 87 7.10 -7.75 4.50
CA ALA A 87 6.80 -6.62 5.35
C ALA A 87 5.28 -6.38 5.53
N GLN A 88 4.45 -6.80 4.59
CA GLN A 88 2.99 -6.52 4.61
C GLN A 88 2.20 -7.45 5.55
N PRO A 89 1.07 -6.98 6.12
CA PRO A 89 0.13 -7.85 6.82
C PRO A 89 -0.45 -8.94 5.91
N VAL A 90 -0.71 -10.12 6.47
CA VAL A 90 -1.28 -11.28 5.77
C VAL A 90 -2.74 -11.51 6.17
N ILE A 91 -3.63 -11.70 5.20
CA ILE A 91 -5.06 -12.00 5.42
C ILE A 91 -5.23 -13.17 6.38
N GLY A 92 -6.02 -13.01 7.43
CA GLY A 92 -6.36 -14.06 8.40
C GLY A 92 -5.20 -14.51 9.31
N ALA A 93 -4.00 -13.94 9.18
CA ALA A 93 -2.81 -14.45 9.86
C ALA A 93 -2.01 -13.37 10.62
N ASP A 94 -1.84 -12.16 10.07
CA ASP A 94 -0.84 -11.22 10.59
C ASP A 94 -1.29 -9.75 10.57
N GLY A 95 -0.73 -8.97 11.49
CA GLY A 95 -0.86 -7.53 11.56
C GLY A 95 -2.31 -7.04 11.57
N THR A 96 -2.57 -5.95 10.84
CA THR A 96 -3.91 -5.37 10.69
C THR A 96 -4.92 -6.27 9.98
N MET A 97 -4.48 -7.38 9.39
CA MET A 97 -5.34 -8.31 8.64
C MET A 97 -5.60 -9.62 9.40
N ARG A 98 -4.97 -9.83 10.57
CA ARG A 98 -5.06 -11.05 11.37
C ARG A 98 -6.49 -11.51 11.68
N LYS A 99 -7.41 -10.57 11.93
CA LYS A 99 -8.81 -10.88 12.27
C LYS A 99 -9.75 -10.83 11.06
N ARG A 100 -9.24 -10.58 9.86
CA ARG A 100 -10.07 -10.39 8.66
C ARG A 100 -10.09 -11.66 7.82
N LEU A 101 -11.31 -12.11 7.50
CA LEU A 101 -11.56 -13.33 6.74
C LEU A 101 -10.79 -14.57 7.26
N PRO A 102 -10.69 -14.78 8.60
CA PRO A 102 -10.12 -16.01 9.12
C PRO A 102 -10.99 -17.19 8.67
N ASP A 103 -10.39 -18.36 8.51
CA ASP A 103 -11.09 -19.60 8.16
C ASP A 103 -11.83 -19.58 6.80
N THR A 104 -11.49 -18.63 5.94
CA THR A 104 -11.93 -18.61 4.54
C THR A 104 -10.82 -19.12 3.62
N PRO A 105 -11.12 -19.53 2.37
CA PRO A 105 -10.10 -19.87 1.38
C PRO A 105 -9.08 -18.75 1.10
N LEU A 106 -9.43 -17.50 1.44
CA LEU A 106 -8.59 -16.31 1.31
C LEU A 106 -7.54 -16.16 2.43
N SER A 107 -7.69 -16.88 3.54
CA SER A 107 -6.72 -16.84 4.65
C SER A 107 -5.34 -17.28 4.17
N GLY A 108 -4.31 -16.50 4.47
CA GLY A 108 -2.95 -16.72 4.00
C GLY A 108 -2.70 -16.40 2.52
N ARG A 109 -3.71 -15.98 1.74
CA ARG A 109 -3.62 -15.75 0.29
C ARG A 109 -3.58 -14.28 -0.13
N GLY A 110 -3.24 -13.38 0.78
CA GLY A 110 -3.08 -11.98 0.42
C GLY A 110 -2.19 -11.20 1.38
N TYR A 111 -1.46 -10.27 0.79
CA TYR A 111 -0.57 -9.32 1.45
C TYR A 111 -1.18 -7.93 1.29
N VAL A 112 -1.71 -7.35 2.37
CA VAL A 112 -2.56 -6.16 2.27
C VAL A 112 -2.15 -5.13 3.30
N LYS A 113 -1.76 -3.95 2.81
CA LYS A 113 -1.62 -2.76 3.63
C LYS A 113 -2.98 -2.11 3.83
N THR A 114 -3.29 -1.78 5.07
CA THR A 114 -4.48 -1.02 5.46
C THR A 114 -4.12 0.43 5.78
N GLY A 115 -5.08 1.34 5.60
CA GLY A 115 -5.03 2.72 6.08
C GLY A 115 -6.42 3.17 6.50
N SER A 116 -6.51 3.95 7.56
CA SER A 116 -7.79 4.48 8.06
C SER A 116 -7.57 5.82 8.76
N LEU A 117 -8.38 6.80 8.40
CA LEU A 117 -8.55 8.08 9.09
C LEU A 117 -10.06 8.34 9.23
N ASP A 118 -10.42 9.41 9.93
CA ASP A 118 -11.81 9.89 9.92
C ASP A 118 -12.25 10.27 8.51
N GLY A 119 -13.31 9.60 8.03
CA GLY A 119 -13.84 9.76 6.68
C GLY A 119 -13.02 9.11 5.56
N VAL A 120 -11.97 8.33 5.89
CA VAL A 120 -11.09 7.69 4.89
C VAL A 120 -10.81 6.24 5.26
N LYS A 121 -10.93 5.33 4.28
CA LYS A 121 -10.49 3.95 4.40
C LYS A 121 -9.79 3.49 3.13
N THR A 122 -8.61 2.92 3.27
CA THR A 122 -7.79 2.45 2.15
C THR A 122 -7.29 1.04 2.40
N VAL A 123 -7.23 0.26 1.32
CA VAL A 123 -6.53 -1.03 1.29
C VAL A 123 -5.82 -1.18 -0.04
N ALA A 124 -4.59 -1.66 -0.02
CA ALA A 124 -3.81 -1.91 -1.21
C ALA A 124 -2.87 -3.09 -0.98
N GLY A 125 -2.61 -3.87 -2.04
CA GLY A 125 -1.72 -5.00 -1.94
C GLY A 125 -1.97 -6.05 -3.01
N TYR A 126 -1.75 -7.31 -2.65
CA TYR A 126 -1.87 -8.44 -3.55
C TYR A 126 -2.78 -9.53 -2.99
N VAL A 127 -3.52 -10.17 -3.88
CA VAL A 127 -4.32 -11.38 -3.59
C VAL A 127 -3.94 -12.46 -4.58
N LEU A 128 -3.76 -13.69 -4.09
CA LEU A 128 -3.63 -14.89 -4.91
C LEU A 128 -5.03 -15.44 -5.18
N ASP A 129 -5.46 -15.38 -6.44
CA ASP A 129 -6.78 -15.88 -6.85
C ASP A 129 -6.88 -17.42 -6.77
N GLU A 130 -8.08 -17.95 -6.93
CA GLU A 130 -8.33 -19.40 -6.90
C GLU A 130 -7.59 -20.18 -8.00
N ASN A 131 -7.15 -19.50 -9.06
CA ASN A 131 -6.41 -20.07 -10.19
C ASN A 131 -4.89 -19.95 -10.02
N GLY A 132 -4.42 -19.47 -8.87
CA GLY A 132 -3.00 -19.28 -8.60
C GLY A 132 -2.36 -18.06 -9.26
N GLN A 133 -3.15 -17.07 -9.67
CA GLN A 133 -2.65 -15.81 -10.22
C GLN A 133 -2.66 -14.68 -9.18
N TRP A 134 -1.54 -13.99 -9.06
CA TRP A 134 -1.45 -12.79 -8.24
C TRP A 134 -2.14 -11.59 -8.90
N LYS A 135 -2.99 -10.91 -8.16
CA LYS A 135 -3.65 -9.65 -8.54
C LYS A 135 -3.16 -8.53 -7.64
N ALA A 136 -2.68 -7.45 -8.23
CA ALA A 136 -2.44 -6.20 -7.53
C ALA A 136 -3.74 -5.37 -7.48
N PHE A 137 -4.06 -4.78 -6.34
CA PHE A 137 -5.26 -3.96 -6.17
C PHE A 137 -5.02 -2.76 -5.26
N ALA A 138 -5.86 -1.74 -5.43
CA ALA A 138 -5.92 -0.58 -4.54
C ALA A 138 -7.37 -0.08 -4.46
N LEU A 139 -7.84 0.16 -3.24
CA LEU A 139 -9.12 0.78 -2.93
C LEU A 139 -8.86 2.00 -2.06
N LEU A 140 -9.39 3.15 -2.49
CA LEU A 140 -9.45 4.35 -1.66
C LEU A 140 -10.91 4.78 -1.54
N MET A 141 -11.42 4.81 -0.31
CA MET A 141 -12.75 5.29 0.02
C MET A 141 -12.63 6.57 0.83
N ASN A 142 -13.14 7.67 0.27
CA ASN A 142 -13.28 8.96 0.95
C ASN A 142 -14.77 9.26 1.10
N HIS A 143 -15.30 9.14 2.31
CA HIS A 143 -16.71 9.35 2.61
C HIS A 143 -16.91 9.49 4.13
N PRO A 144 -17.86 10.30 4.64
CA PRO A 144 -18.12 10.40 6.09
C PRO A 144 -18.42 9.06 6.79
N ARG A 145 -18.87 8.06 6.03
CA ARG A 145 -19.12 6.68 6.52
C ARG A 145 -18.05 5.66 6.13
N ALA A 146 -16.90 6.08 5.60
CA ALA A 146 -15.85 5.18 5.10
C ALA A 146 -15.29 4.25 6.17
N ASN A 147 -15.28 4.66 7.45
CA ASN A 147 -14.86 3.82 8.56
C ASN A 147 -15.71 2.53 8.68
N GLY A 148 -16.99 2.57 8.29
CA GLY A 148 -17.88 1.41 8.21
C GLY A 148 -17.73 0.56 6.94
N GLY A 149 -16.80 0.89 6.04
CA GLY A 149 -16.63 0.21 4.74
C GLY A 149 -15.96 -1.16 4.80
N GLU A 150 -15.98 -1.86 5.93
CA GLU A 150 -15.35 -3.19 6.06
C GLU A 150 -15.98 -4.21 5.12
N ALA A 151 -17.30 -4.22 5.01
CA ALA A 151 -18.00 -5.11 4.09
C ALA A 151 -17.60 -4.88 2.63
N VAL A 152 -17.28 -3.64 2.24
CA VAL A 152 -16.81 -3.30 0.88
C VAL A 152 -15.40 -3.86 0.65
N VAL A 153 -14.52 -3.73 1.64
CA VAL A 153 -13.17 -4.33 1.60
C VAL A 153 -13.27 -5.84 1.45
N ASP A 154 -14.08 -6.49 2.28
CA ASP A 154 -14.22 -7.95 2.28
C ASP A 154 -14.85 -8.45 0.96
N ALA A 155 -15.87 -7.75 0.45
CA ALA A 155 -16.48 -8.05 -0.85
C ALA A 155 -15.48 -7.90 -2.01
N LEU A 156 -14.64 -6.86 -2.00
CA LEU A 156 -13.58 -6.68 -2.99
C LEU A 156 -12.56 -7.82 -2.95
N LEU A 157 -12.11 -8.22 -1.76
CA LEU A 157 -11.15 -9.32 -1.61
C LEU A 157 -11.76 -10.65 -2.08
N GLY A 158 -13.01 -10.91 -1.72
CA GLY A 158 -13.78 -12.07 -2.22
C GLY A 158 -13.90 -12.08 -3.74
N TRP A 159 -14.25 -10.93 -4.32
CA TRP A 159 -14.35 -10.78 -5.77
C TRP A 159 -13.00 -10.99 -6.47
N LEU A 160 -11.91 -10.42 -5.95
CA LEU A 160 -10.57 -10.62 -6.51
C LEU A 160 -10.15 -12.09 -6.48
N TYR A 161 -10.46 -12.80 -5.39
CA TYR A 161 -10.17 -14.21 -5.24
C TYR A 161 -10.92 -15.08 -6.27
N ALA A 162 -12.19 -14.79 -6.51
CA ALA A 162 -13.03 -15.49 -7.49
C ALA A 162 -12.85 -14.98 -8.94
N SER A 163 -12.15 -13.85 -9.13
CA SER A 163 -12.02 -13.23 -10.45
C SER A 163 -11.12 -14.05 -11.37
N ARG A 164 -11.63 -14.39 -12.55
CA ARG A 164 -10.80 -14.93 -13.63
C ARG A 164 -10.10 -13.79 -14.36
N LYS A 165 -8.94 -14.08 -14.95
CA LYS A 165 -8.28 -13.18 -15.90
C LYS A 165 -9.31 -12.82 -16.99
N ALA A 166 -9.59 -11.53 -17.19
CA ALA A 166 -10.22 -11.09 -18.44
C ALA A 166 -9.23 -11.48 -19.55
N GLY A 167 -9.70 -12.32 -20.47
CA GLY A 167 -8.94 -12.73 -21.65
C GLY A 167 -8.66 -11.56 -22.59
#